data_AF-A0A4P5YCD8-F1
#
_entry.id   AF-A0A4P5YCD8-F1
#
_cell.length_a   1.000
_cell.length_b   1.000
_cell.length_c   1.000
_cell.angle_alpha   90.00
_cell.angle_beta   90.00
_cell.angle_gamma   90.00
#
_symmetry.space_group_name_H-M   'P 1'
#
loop_
_entity.id
_entity.type
_entity.pdbx_description
1 polymer ?
#
loop_
_entity_poly.entity_id
_entity_poly.type
_entity_poly.pdbx_seq_one_letter_code
_entity_poly.pdbx_strand_id
1 'polypeptide(L)'
;MLPRTEIQSHGGDTSRQAMHEDRFCSEDVICHCLKVTQAEVESAIVTSDEPSLRCVMRMTGAGTGCTACHRTIRNLIRTQCPPAVSSPTCVSR
;
A
#
# COMPACT_ATOMS: atom_id res chain seq x y z
N MET A 1 50.70 8.91 -38.57
CA MET A 1 50.64 10.21 -37.87
C MET A 1 49.36 10.92 -38.28
N LEU A 2 48.30 10.73 -37.49
CA LEU A 2 47.17 11.63 -37.25
C LEU A 2 46.37 10.96 -36.11
N PRO A 3 46.34 11.52 -34.90
CA PRO A 3 45.69 10.92 -33.74
C PRO A 3 44.19 11.18 -33.83
N ARG A 4 43.41 10.16 -34.18
CA ARG A 4 41.94 10.25 -34.05
C ARG A 4 41.57 9.86 -32.63
N THR A 5 41.50 10.91 -31.82
CA THR A 5 40.74 11.02 -30.59
C THR A 5 39.40 10.30 -30.69
N GLU A 6 39.18 9.29 -29.87
CA GLU A 6 37.85 8.79 -29.52
C GLU A 6 37.80 8.76 -27.99
N ILE A 7 37.41 9.93 -27.47
CA ILE A 7 37.01 10.16 -26.09
C ILE A 7 35.70 9.42 -25.90
N GLN A 8 35.75 8.18 -25.39
CA GLN A 8 34.56 7.50 -24.89
C GLN A 8 34.26 7.98 -23.46
N SER A 9 33.82 9.23 -23.39
CA SER A 9 33.02 9.75 -22.29
C SER A 9 31.61 9.20 -22.46
N HIS A 10 31.33 8.03 -21.89
CA HIS A 10 29.96 7.63 -21.65
C HIS A 10 29.42 8.44 -20.47
N GLY A 11 28.71 9.49 -20.84
CA GLY A 11 27.95 10.36 -19.95
C GLY A 11 26.94 9.59 -19.13
N GLY A 12 26.67 10.14 -17.96
CA GLY A 12 25.64 9.65 -17.06
C GLY A 12 24.28 9.62 -17.73
N ASP A 13 23.61 8.47 -17.61
CA ASP A 13 22.17 8.42 -17.67
C ASP A 13 21.63 8.89 -16.31
N THR A 14 21.52 10.20 -16.17
CA THR A 14 20.55 10.79 -15.26
C THR A 14 19.18 10.64 -15.92
N SER A 15 18.53 9.49 -15.78
CA SER A 15 17.11 9.40 -16.09
C SER A 15 16.32 8.49 -15.14
N ARG A 16 15.92 9.14 -14.05
CA ARG A 16 14.50 9.26 -13.67
C ARG A 16 13.79 7.95 -13.29
N GLN A 17 14.04 7.49 -12.07
CA GLN A 17 12.94 6.99 -11.23
C GLN A 17 13.01 7.59 -9.83
N ALA A 18 12.94 8.92 -9.78
CA ALA A 18 12.39 9.64 -8.65
C ALA A 18 11.10 10.28 -9.16
N MET A 19 10.03 9.48 -9.32
CA MET A 19 8.65 9.92 -9.55
C MET A 19 7.71 8.71 -9.39
N HIS A 20 7.50 8.24 -8.17
CA HIS A 20 6.13 7.94 -7.81
C HIS A 20 5.81 8.84 -6.64
N GLU A 21 5.22 9.98 -6.99
CA GLU A 21 4.45 10.84 -6.11
C GLU A 21 3.32 9.99 -5.51
N ASP A 22 3.66 9.10 -4.58
CA ASP A 22 2.67 8.69 -3.60
C ASP A 22 2.60 9.79 -2.57
N ARG A 23 1.81 10.81 -2.92
CA ARG A 23 1.28 11.79 -2.00
C ARG A 23 0.30 11.06 -1.06
N PHE A 24 0.82 10.12 -0.28
CA PHE A 24 0.11 9.32 0.70
C PHE A 24 -0.11 10.19 1.95
N CYS A 25 -0.90 11.25 1.77
CA CYS A 25 -1.41 12.07 2.85
C CYS A 25 -2.93 12.14 2.79
N SER A 26 -3.57 11.15 2.17
CA SER A 26 -4.95 10.84 2.52
C SER A 26 -4.91 10.08 3.84
N GLU A 27 -4.69 10.81 4.93
CA GLU A 27 -4.93 10.34 6.30
C GLU A 27 -6.45 10.21 6.49
N ASP A 28 -7.10 9.41 5.65
CA ASP A 28 -8.54 9.27 5.63
C ASP A 28 -8.97 8.69 6.97
N VAL A 29 -9.67 9.50 7.75
CA VAL A 29 -10.16 9.10 9.07
C VAL A 29 -11.25 8.04 8.87
N ILE A 30 -10.93 6.80 9.21
CA ILE A 30 -11.84 5.65 9.08
C ILE A 30 -12.86 5.62 10.22
N CYS A 31 -12.46 6.03 11.43
CA CYS A 31 -13.33 6.08 12.60
C CYS A 31 -13.34 7.48 13.20
N HIS A 32 -14.39 8.26 12.96
CA HIS A 32 -14.51 9.60 13.55
C HIS A 32 -14.71 9.60 15.07
N CYS A 33 -15.20 8.50 15.67
CA CYS A 33 -15.40 8.43 17.13
C CYS A 33 -14.08 8.42 17.89
N LEU A 34 -13.09 7.67 17.39
CA LEU A 34 -11.77 7.51 18.02
C LEU A 34 -10.65 8.19 17.22
N LYS A 35 -11.02 8.89 16.14
CA LYS A 35 -10.10 9.53 15.18
C LYS A 35 -9.05 8.58 14.59
N VAL A 36 -9.43 7.31 14.40
CA VAL A 36 -8.54 6.31 13.80
C VAL A 36 -8.45 6.53 12.30
N THR A 37 -7.23 6.66 11.80
CA THR A 37 -6.87 6.91 10.40
C THR A 37 -6.68 5.61 9.61
N GLN A 38 -6.68 5.72 8.28
CA GLN A 38 -6.39 4.59 7.41
C GLN A 38 -4.99 4.03 7.67
N ALA A 39 -3.98 4.89 7.87
CA ALA A 39 -2.61 4.48 8.14
C ALA A 39 -2.49 3.62 9.41
N GLU A 40 -3.24 3.93 10.46
CA GLU A 40 -3.29 3.11 11.68
C GLU A 40 -3.93 1.74 11.44
N VAL A 41 -4.99 1.70 10.63
CA VAL A 41 -5.65 0.44 10.23
C VAL A 41 -4.70 -0.41 9.37
N GLU A 42 -4.00 0.19 8.42
CA GLU A 42 -3.01 -0.48 7.57
C GLU A 42 -1.83 -0.99 8.40
N SER A 43 -1.31 -0.19 9.32
CA SER A 43 -0.26 -0.61 10.25
C SER A 43 -0.70 -1.82 11.08
N ALA A 44 -1.96 -1.82 11.55
CA ALA A 44 -2.53 -2.96 12.26
C ALA A 44 -2.65 -4.21 11.38
N ILE A 45 -3.01 -4.04 10.10
CA ILE A 45 -3.08 -5.14 9.12
C ILE A 45 -1.69 -5.73 8.87
N VAL A 46 -0.68 -4.89 8.62
CA VAL A 46 0.70 -5.33 8.29
C VAL A 46 1.40 -5.97 9.48
N THR A 47 1.14 -5.49 10.69
CA THR A 47 1.73 -6.05 11.93
C THR A 47 1.09 -7.39 12.32
N SER A 48 -0.07 -7.72 11.77
CA SER A 48 -0.80 -8.94 12.11
C SER A 48 -0.57 -10.04 11.07
N ASP A 49 -0.21 -11.25 11.51
CA ASP A 49 -0.16 -12.42 10.63
C ASP A 49 -1.55 -12.79 10.06
N GLU A 50 -2.62 -12.48 10.78
CA GLU A 50 -4.01 -12.72 10.36
C GLU A 50 -4.83 -11.42 10.46
N PRO A 51 -4.88 -10.61 9.40
CA PRO A 51 -5.59 -9.34 9.42
C PRO A 51 -7.10 -9.57 9.41
N SER A 52 -7.72 -9.48 10.58
CA SER A 52 -9.18 -9.56 10.75
C SER A 52 -9.75 -8.29 11.37
N LEU A 53 -11.05 -8.06 11.18
CA LEU A 53 -11.77 -6.95 11.82
C LEU A 53 -11.54 -6.95 13.34
N ARG A 54 -11.52 -8.15 13.96
CA ARG A 54 -11.24 -8.29 15.39
C ARG A 54 -9.81 -7.93 15.77
N CYS A 55 -8.83 -8.27 14.92
CA CYS A 55 -7.46 -7.86 15.16
C CYS A 55 -7.32 -6.33 15.09
N VAL A 56 -7.85 -5.70 14.04
CA VAL A 56 -7.84 -4.24 13.88
C VAL A 56 -8.56 -3.56 15.04
N MET A 57 -9.72 -4.07 15.48
CA MET A 57 -10.44 -3.56 16.65
C MET A 57 -9.59 -3.66 17.93
N ARG A 58 -8.84 -4.75 18.13
CA ARG A 58 -7.99 -4.94 19.30
C ARG A 58 -6.79 -3.99 19.28
N MET A 59 -6.23 -3.71 18.10
CA MET A 59 -5.06 -2.86 17.95
C MET A 59 -5.39 -1.36 17.98
N THR A 60 -6.45 -0.95 17.30
CA THR A 60 -6.81 0.48 17.11
C THR A 60 -7.97 0.94 17.98
N GLY A 61 -8.73 0.01 18.57
CA GLY A 61 -9.97 0.31 19.29
C GLY A 61 -11.15 0.71 18.39
N ALA A 62 -10.93 0.90 17.08
CA ALA A 62 -11.94 1.38 16.14
C ALA A 62 -13.12 0.40 16.03
N GLY A 63 -14.35 0.85 16.31
CA GLY A 63 -15.55 0.05 16.10
C GLY A 63 -16.08 -0.71 17.33
N THR A 64 -15.59 -0.40 18.53
CA THR A 64 -16.17 -0.91 19.80
C THR A 64 -17.47 -0.20 20.20
N GLY A 65 -17.76 0.96 19.61
CA GLY A 65 -18.96 1.77 19.87
C GLY A 65 -19.97 1.76 18.71
N CYS A 66 -19.97 2.82 17.89
CA CYS A 66 -20.98 3.04 16.85
C CYS A 66 -20.98 2.02 15.69
N THR A 67 -19.91 1.23 15.55
CA THR A 67 -19.69 0.22 14.48
C THR A 67 -19.72 0.73 13.03
N ALA A 68 -19.93 2.03 12.79
CA ALA A 68 -20.03 2.60 11.44
C ALA A 68 -18.77 2.35 10.58
N CYS A 69 -17.59 2.35 11.21
CA CYS A 69 -16.31 2.10 10.55
C CYS A 69 -16.08 0.62 10.15
N HIS A 70 -16.89 -0.33 10.63
CA HIS A 70 -16.68 -1.77 10.38
C HIS A 70 -16.72 -2.14 8.90
N ARG A 71 -17.55 -1.46 8.11
CA ARG A 71 -17.66 -1.73 6.67
C ARG A 71 -16.38 -1.31 5.95
N THR A 72 -15.88 -0.13 6.27
CA THR A 72 -14.66 0.43 5.68
C THR A 72 -13.43 -0.40 6.06
N ILE A 73 -13.29 -0.75 7.34
CA ILE A 73 -12.19 -1.61 7.83
C ILE A 73 -12.17 -2.96 7.11
N ARG A 74 -13.34 -3.61 6.96
CA ARG A 74 -13.43 -4.88 6.21
C ARG A 74 -13.03 -4.72 4.74
N ASN A 75 -13.38 -3.60 4.12
CA ASN A 75 -12.97 -3.34 2.75
C ASN A 75 -11.45 -3.15 2.64
N LEU A 76 -10.83 -2.41 3.56
CA LEU A 76 -9.37 -2.25 3.61
C LEU A 76 -8.65 -3.59 3.75
N ILE A 77 -9.09 -4.44 4.69
CA ILE A 77 -8.54 -5.79 4.87
C ILE A 77 -8.63 -6.59 3.55
N ARG A 78 -9.78 -6.52 2.87
CA ARG A 78 -9.99 -7.24 1.60
C ARG A 78 -9.16 -6.69 0.45
N THR A 79 -8.88 -5.39 0.42
CA THR A 79 -8.03 -4.79 -0.62
C THR A 79 -6.55 -5.13 -0.38
N GLN A 80 -6.12 -5.16 0.88
CA GLN A 80 -4.72 -5.43 1.27
C GLN A 80 -4.39 -6.93 1.30
N CYS A 81 -5.39 -7.79 1.48
CA CYS A 81 -5.26 -9.22 1.27
C CYS A 81 -5.69 -9.51 -0.17
N PRO A 82 -4.76 -9.52 -1.16
CA PRO A 82 -5.12 -9.92 -2.51
C PRO A 82 -5.73 -11.34 -2.41
N PRO A 83 -6.92 -11.59 -2.97
CA PRO A 83 -7.32 -12.97 -3.18
C PRO A 83 -6.22 -13.58 -4.04
N ALA A 84 -5.69 -14.72 -3.64
CA ALA A 84 -4.68 -15.45 -4.40
C ALA A 84 -5.28 -15.92 -5.74
N VAL A 85 -5.51 -14.99 -6.67
CA VAL A 85 -5.91 -15.10 -8.07
C VAL A 85 -5.41 -13.80 -8.71
N SER A 86 -4.54 -13.75 -9.72
CA SER A 86 -4.26 -14.72 -10.76
C SER A 86 -2.92 -14.37 -11.41
N SER A 87 -2.05 -15.35 -11.59
CA SER A 87 -1.24 -15.40 -12.81
C SER A 87 -2.19 -15.41 -14.02
N PRO A 88 -2.00 -14.58 -15.04
CA PRO A 88 -2.83 -14.60 -16.24
C PRO A 88 -2.34 -15.70 -17.18
N THR A 89 -2.56 -16.98 -16.87
CA THR A 89 -2.37 -18.07 -17.86
C THR A 89 -3.17 -19.31 -17.48
N CYS A 90 -4.49 -19.23 -17.61
CA CYS A 90 -5.20 -20.37 -18.19
C CYS A 90 -5.23 -20.15 -19.70
N VAL A 91 -4.10 -20.38 -20.38
CA VAL A 91 -4.16 -20.58 -21.83
C VAL A 91 -4.79 -21.94 -22.08
N SER A 92 -6.02 -21.83 -22.58
CA SER A 92 -6.86 -22.73 -23.34
C SER A 92 -6.24 -24.00 -23.92
N ARG A 93 -7.09 -25.02 -23.91
CA ARG A 93 -7.00 -26.38 -24.50
C ARG A 93 -6.25 -26.49 -25.82
#